data_AF-A0A0H3NC91-F1
#
_entry.id   AF-A0A0H3NC91-F1
#
_cell.length_a   1.000
_cell.length_b   1.000
_cell.length_c   1.000
_cell.angle_alpha   90.00
_cell.angle_beta   90.00
_cell.angle_gamma   90.00
#
_symmetry.space_group_name_H-M   'P 1'
#
loop_
_entity.id
_entity.type
_entity.pdbx_description
1 polymer ?
#
loop_
_entity_poly.entity_id
_entity_poly.type
_entity_poly.pdbx_seq_one_letter_code
_entity_poly.pdbx_strand_id
1 'polypeptide(L)'
;MNEMRVCIESRLHTSEEIRSAWFTLPIDEEELEEQIGVPIDSEDYHIVEKELPFADEVGEDATIEKLNDLYHTFESLPADLQEDYGELMCYFTSLDELHQHRHDVIHYSWCKNMADVARHLLDNDPAFSAIEERLTRYFDYEAYGQYLDDNGEFIETDHGIYELP
;
A
#
# COMPACT_ATOMS: atom_id res chain seq x y z
N MET A 1 5.42 0.07 12.32
CA MET A 1 4.61 -0.96 11.65
C MET A 1 3.63 -1.48 12.66
N ASN A 2 2.33 -1.35 12.37
CA ASN A 2 1.31 -2.04 13.15
C ASN A 2 1.43 -3.53 12.83
N GLU A 3 1.29 -4.39 13.84
CA GLU A 3 1.27 -5.83 13.63
C GLU A 3 0.05 -6.20 12.77
N MET A 4 0.30 -6.89 11.66
CA MET A 4 -0.73 -7.34 10.73
C MET A 4 -1.39 -8.61 11.26
N ARG A 5 -2.68 -8.56 11.56
CA ARG A 5 -3.39 -9.65 12.25
C ARG A 5 -4.74 -9.98 11.64
N VAL A 6 -5.16 -11.24 11.77
CA VAL A 6 -6.48 -11.73 11.37
C VAL A 6 -7.09 -12.60 12.46
N CYS A 7 -8.40 -12.53 12.61
CA CYS A 7 -9.16 -13.43 13.48
C CYS A 7 -9.77 -14.53 12.62
N ILE A 8 -9.47 -15.78 12.96
CA ILE A 8 -9.88 -16.97 12.21
C ILE A 8 -10.74 -17.83 13.12
N GLU A 9 -11.87 -18.28 12.58
CA GLU A 9 -12.86 -19.10 13.26
C GLU A 9 -13.03 -20.45 12.56
N SER A 10 -12.95 -21.54 13.34
CA SER A 10 -13.23 -22.89 12.87
C SER A 10 -14.73 -23.10 12.59
N ARG A 11 -15.03 -23.70 11.44
CA ARG A 11 -16.36 -24.20 11.05
C ARG A 11 -16.69 -25.55 11.66
N LEU A 12 -15.71 -26.23 12.27
CA LEU A 12 -15.92 -27.53 12.89
C LEU A 12 -16.76 -27.36 14.16
N HIS A 13 -18.02 -27.78 14.09
CA HIS A 13 -18.89 -27.90 15.26
C HIS A 13 -18.53 -29.15 16.07
N THR A 14 -17.31 -29.23 16.60
CA THR A 14 -16.90 -30.29 17.51
C THR A 14 -17.14 -29.86 18.96
N SER A 15 -18.35 -30.17 19.45
CA SER A 15 -18.81 -30.02 20.84
C SER A 15 -18.78 -28.60 21.45
N GLU A 16 -19.96 -27.98 21.50
CA GLU A 16 -20.40 -26.82 22.32
C GLU A 16 -19.63 -25.49 22.26
N GLU A 17 -18.41 -25.40 21.73
CA GLU A 17 -17.67 -24.13 21.62
C GLU A 17 -17.06 -23.93 20.22
N ILE A 18 -17.37 -22.77 19.62
CA ILE A 18 -16.72 -22.26 18.41
C ILE A 18 -15.29 -21.87 18.79
N ARG A 19 -14.29 -22.37 18.05
CA ARG A 19 -12.88 -22.01 18.27
C ARG A 19 -12.49 -20.87 17.34
N SER A 20 -12.20 -19.70 17.92
CA SER A 20 -11.72 -18.51 17.22
C SER A 20 -10.43 -17.98 17.88
N ALA A 21 -9.44 -17.60 17.08
CA ALA A 21 -8.20 -17.00 17.58
C ALA A 21 -7.67 -15.91 16.64
N TRP A 22 -6.89 -14.99 17.21
CA TRP A 22 -6.13 -13.99 16.46
C TRP A 22 -4.75 -14.52 16.10
N PHE A 23 -4.36 -14.35 14.85
CA PHE A 23 -3.08 -14.76 14.31
C PHE A 23 -2.34 -13.56 13.71
N THR A 24 -1.03 -13.51 13.92
CA THR A 24 -0.16 -12.50 13.30
C THR A 24 0.41 -13.08 12.01
N LEU A 25 0.46 -12.28 10.95
CA LEU A 25 1.04 -12.72 9.68
C LEU A 25 2.59 -12.69 9.73
N PRO A 26 3.27 -13.63 9.06
CA PRO A 26 2.71 -14.78 8.36
C PRO A 26 2.27 -15.87 9.34
N ILE A 27 1.14 -16.52 9.05
CA ILE A 27 0.55 -17.55 9.90
C ILE A 27 1.24 -18.88 9.63
N ASP A 28 1.67 -19.54 10.69
CA ASP A 28 2.26 -20.88 10.66
C ASP A 28 1.17 -21.96 10.76
N GLU A 29 1.36 -23.07 10.03
CA GLU A 29 0.43 -24.21 10.02
C GLU A 29 0.27 -24.85 11.41
N GLU A 30 1.37 -25.04 12.15
CA GLU A 30 1.33 -25.64 13.48
C GLU A 30 0.57 -24.75 14.47
N GLU A 31 0.72 -23.42 14.35
CA GLU A 31 0.02 -22.45 15.19
C GLU A 31 -1.49 -22.49 14.93
N LEU A 32 -1.91 -22.55 13.66
CA LEU A 32 -3.32 -22.65 13.27
C LEU A 32 -3.96 -23.93 13.83
N GLU A 33 -3.31 -25.08 13.62
CA GLU A 33 -3.80 -26.37 14.11
C GLU A 33 -3.87 -26.42 15.64
N GLU A 34 -2.90 -25.84 16.35
CA GLU A 34 -2.90 -25.82 17.81
C GLU A 34 -4.04 -24.96 18.38
N GLN A 35 -4.28 -23.78 17.80
CA GLN A 35 -5.23 -22.80 18.32
C GLN A 35 -6.68 -23.13 17.96
N ILE A 36 -6.96 -23.43 16.69
CA ILE A 36 -8.33 -23.65 16.21
C ILE A 36 -8.62 -25.11 15.85
N GLY A 37 -7.62 -25.99 15.79
CA GLY A 37 -7.82 -27.42 15.53
C GLY A 37 -8.15 -27.75 14.09
N VAL A 38 -7.76 -26.88 13.15
CA VAL A 38 -8.09 -26.98 11.72
C VAL A 38 -6.79 -26.95 10.91
N PRO A 39 -6.57 -27.90 9.98
CA PRO A 39 -5.39 -27.87 9.12
C PRO A 39 -5.44 -26.71 8.14
N ILE A 40 -4.28 -26.15 7.80
CA ILE A 40 -4.13 -24.96 6.94
C ILE A 40 -4.75 -25.14 5.54
N ASP A 41 -4.70 -26.37 5.01
CA ASP A 41 -5.19 -26.76 3.68
C ASP A 41 -6.70 -27.06 3.64
N SER A 42 -7.43 -26.91 4.76
CA SER A 42 -8.88 -27.17 4.78
C SER A 42 -9.71 -25.92 4.53
N GLU A 43 -10.97 -26.13 4.12
CA GLU A 43 -11.99 -25.08 3.99
C GLU A 43 -12.86 -24.95 5.25
N ASP A 44 -12.43 -25.60 6.35
CA ASP A 44 -13.12 -25.71 7.64
C ASP A 44 -12.80 -24.54 8.59
N TYR A 45 -12.34 -23.41 8.05
CA TYR A 45 -12.19 -22.14 8.77
C TYR A 45 -12.72 -20.98 7.92
N HIS A 46 -12.89 -19.82 8.56
CA HIS A 46 -13.19 -18.57 7.89
C HIS A 46 -12.62 -17.39 8.67
N ILE A 47 -12.34 -16.30 7.96
CA ILE A 47 -11.79 -15.07 8.53
C ILE A 47 -12.96 -14.17 8.95
N VAL A 48 -13.01 -13.81 10.23
CA VAL A 48 -14.10 -13.02 10.81
C VAL A 48 -13.73 -11.55 11.03
N GLU A 49 -12.48 -11.28 11.42
CA GLU A 49 -11.97 -9.92 11.65
C GLU A 49 -10.55 -9.76 11.09
N LYS A 50 -10.18 -8.53 10.72
CA LYS A 50 -8.94 -8.23 10.00
C LYS A 50 -8.38 -6.90 10.48
N GLU A 51 -7.09 -6.88 10.81
CA GLU A 51 -6.31 -5.69 11.12
C GLU A 51 -5.12 -5.63 10.14
N LEU A 52 -5.42 -5.28 8.89
CA LEU A 52 -4.49 -5.33 7.76
C LEU A 52 -4.68 -4.10 6.85
N PRO A 53 -3.62 -3.57 6.21
CA PRO A 53 -3.75 -2.53 5.19
C PRO A 53 -4.61 -2.99 3.99
N PHE A 54 -4.41 -4.23 3.52
CA PHE A 54 -5.07 -4.84 2.36
C PHE A 54 -6.35 -5.64 2.74
N ALA A 55 -7.05 -5.25 3.81
CA ALA A 55 -8.20 -6.00 4.34
C ALA A 55 -9.34 -6.22 3.32
N ASP A 56 -9.48 -5.31 2.34
CA ASP A 56 -10.48 -5.39 1.27
C ASP A 56 -10.20 -6.50 0.25
N GLU A 57 -8.94 -6.94 0.11
CA GLU A 57 -8.54 -8.02 -0.82
C GLU A 57 -8.71 -9.43 -0.23
N VAL A 58 -8.93 -9.48 1.09
CA VAL A 58 -9.10 -10.70 1.87
C VAL A 58 -10.61 -10.96 2.01
N GLY A 59 -11.11 -12.04 1.42
CA GLY A 59 -12.48 -12.52 1.68
C GLY A 59 -12.60 -13.31 2.98
N GLU A 60 -13.82 -13.61 3.42
CA GLU A 60 -14.06 -14.50 4.57
C GLU A 60 -13.54 -15.93 4.31
N ASP A 61 -13.59 -16.38 3.06
CA ASP A 61 -13.11 -17.70 2.60
C ASP A 61 -11.66 -17.65 2.06
N ALA A 62 -10.89 -16.60 2.33
CA ALA A 62 -9.51 -16.54 1.85
C ALA A 62 -8.63 -17.59 2.54
N THR A 63 -7.75 -18.23 1.78
CA THR A 63 -6.82 -19.23 2.29
C THR A 63 -5.67 -18.58 3.07
N ILE A 64 -5.09 -19.31 4.02
CA ILE A 64 -3.89 -18.84 4.75
C ILE A 64 -2.71 -18.62 3.81
N GLU A 65 -2.55 -19.46 2.79
CA GLU A 65 -1.53 -19.26 1.75
C GLU A 65 -1.69 -17.90 1.08
N LYS A 66 -2.91 -17.54 0.65
CA LYS A 66 -3.19 -16.23 0.05
C LYS A 66 -2.90 -15.08 1.02
N LEU A 67 -3.27 -15.23 2.30
CA LEU A 67 -2.96 -14.24 3.33
C LEU A 67 -1.46 -14.01 3.49
N ASN A 68 -0.69 -15.10 3.55
CA ASN A 68 0.77 -15.05 3.68
C ASN A 68 1.43 -14.47 2.42
N ASP A 69 0.92 -14.77 1.22
CA ASP A 69 1.37 -14.19 -0.03
C ASP A 69 1.13 -12.67 -0.08
N LEU A 70 -0.07 -12.21 0.32
CA LEU A 70 -0.38 -10.78 0.42
C LEU A 70 0.53 -10.09 1.45
N TYR A 71 0.76 -10.72 2.60
CA TYR A 71 1.70 -10.22 3.61
C TYR A 71 3.11 -10.05 3.03
N HIS A 72 3.65 -11.06 2.35
CA HIS A 72 4.99 -10.98 1.75
C HIS A 72 5.07 -9.94 0.63
N THR A 73 4.00 -9.82 -0.16
CA THR A 73 3.89 -8.81 -1.21
C THR A 73 3.92 -7.41 -0.61
N PHE A 74 3.13 -7.17 0.43
CA PHE A 74 3.10 -5.89 1.15
C PHE A 74 4.45 -5.56 1.81
N GLU A 75 5.05 -6.51 2.53
CA GLU A 75 6.36 -6.32 3.19
C GLU A 75 7.49 -6.03 2.21
N SER A 76 7.37 -6.49 0.96
CA SER A 76 8.35 -6.21 -0.09
C SER A 76 8.18 -4.83 -0.77
N LEU A 77 7.11 -4.09 -0.46
CA LEU A 77 6.97 -2.72 -0.92
C LEU A 77 8.01 -1.80 -0.26
N PRO A 78 8.47 -0.74 -0.94
CA PRO A 78 9.22 0.35 -0.32
C PRO A 78 8.48 0.92 0.89
N ALA A 79 9.21 1.31 1.94
CA ALA A 79 8.64 1.80 3.20
C ALA A 79 7.67 2.99 2.99
N ASP A 80 8.03 3.91 2.10
CA ASP A 80 7.21 5.06 1.74
C ASP A 80 5.84 4.61 1.19
N LEU A 81 5.81 3.62 0.28
CA LEU A 81 4.55 3.09 -0.27
C LEU A 81 3.74 2.30 0.76
N GLN A 82 4.39 1.68 1.75
CA GLN A 82 3.68 1.03 2.86
C GLN A 82 3.01 2.05 3.78
N GLU A 83 3.66 3.21 4.00
CA GLU A 83 3.17 4.27 4.88
C GLU A 83 1.93 4.97 4.29
N ASP A 84 1.94 5.20 2.96
CA ASP A 84 0.86 5.83 2.21
C ASP A 84 -0.03 4.82 1.43
N TYR A 85 -0.06 3.56 1.88
CA TYR A 85 -0.78 2.50 1.17
C TYR A 85 -2.27 2.85 0.96
N GLY A 86 -2.93 3.44 1.95
CA GLY A 86 -4.36 3.77 1.87
C GLY A 86 -4.68 4.76 0.76
N GLU A 87 -3.84 5.79 0.60
CA GLU A 87 -3.95 6.80 -0.45
C GLU A 87 -3.63 6.20 -1.82
N LEU A 88 -2.57 5.38 -1.93
CA LEU A 88 -2.18 4.73 -3.18
C LEU A 88 -3.26 3.75 -3.69
N MET A 89 -3.95 3.06 -2.79
CA MET A 89 -5.05 2.15 -3.14
C MET A 89 -6.33 2.86 -3.62
N CYS A 90 -6.39 4.20 -3.57
CA CYS A 90 -7.45 4.94 -4.25
C CYS A 90 -7.25 4.97 -5.78
N TYR A 91 -6.02 4.73 -6.24
CA TYR A 91 -5.66 4.68 -7.66
C TYR A 91 -5.46 3.25 -8.15
N PHE A 92 -4.69 2.45 -7.42
CA PHE A 92 -4.45 1.05 -7.78
C PHE A 92 -5.62 0.16 -7.39
N THR A 93 -5.89 -0.87 -8.19
CA THR A 93 -7.01 -1.79 -7.98
C THR A 93 -6.68 -2.97 -7.08
N SER A 94 -5.39 -3.27 -6.89
CA SER A 94 -4.91 -4.36 -6.01
C SER A 94 -3.48 -4.09 -5.51
N LEU A 95 -3.12 -4.75 -4.41
CA LEU A 95 -1.74 -4.79 -3.90
C LEU A 95 -0.78 -5.35 -4.95
N ASP A 96 -1.21 -6.33 -5.75
CA ASP A 96 -0.41 -6.88 -6.84
C ASP A 96 -0.07 -5.82 -7.90
N GLU A 97 -1.02 -4.97 -8.26
CA GLU A 97 -0.82 -3.88 -9.23
C GLU A 97 0.15 -2.83 -8.68
N LEU A 98 -0.08 -2.36 -7.45
CA LEU A 98 0.83 -1.46 -6.76
C LEU A 98 2.23 -2.07 -6.68
N HIS A 99 2.32 -3.35 -6.29
CA HIS A 99 3.59 -4.04 -6.19
C HIS A 99 4.28 -4.11 -7.56
N GLN A 100 3.58 -4.41 -8.66
CA GLN A 100 4.18 -4.42 -10.00
C GLN A 100 4.83 -3.06 -10.36
N HIS A 101 4.15 -1.96 -10.02
CA HIS A 101 4.58 -0.60 -10.32
C HIS A 101 5.48 0.06 -9.26
N ARG A 102 5.83 -0.64 -8.17
CA ARG A 102 6.57 -0.10 -7.02
C ARG A 102 7.92 0.58 -7.33
N HIS A 103 8.51 0.31 -8.48
CA HIS A 103 9.78 0.92 -8.92
C HIS A 103 9.57 2.04 -9.95
N ASP A 104 8.37 2.18 -10.49
CA ASP A 104 8.00 3.20 -11.46
C ASP A 104 7.32 4.41 -10.78
N VAL A 105 6.79 4.22 -9.57
CA VAL A 105 6.26 5.29 -8.73
C VAL A 105 7.39 6.18 -8.21
N ILE A 106 7.31 7.48 -8.46
CA ILE A 106 8.28 8.47 -7.99
C ILE A 106 7.72 9.18 -6.76
N HIS A 107 8.46 9.13 -5.65
CA HIS A 107 8.08 9.81 -4.42
C HIS A 107 8.83 11.13 -4.24
N TYR A 108 8.08 12.24 -4.28
CA TYR A 108 8.56 13.59 -3.98
C TYR A 108 8.31 13.96 -2.51
N SER A 109 9.04 13.31 -1.59
CA SER A 109 8.83 13.44 -0.13
C SER A 109 8.98 14.84 0.48
N TRP A 110 9.55 15.80 -0.27
CA TRP A 110 9.75 17.18 0.19
C TRP A 110 8.76 18.17 -0.43
N CYS A 111 7.93 17.70 -1.37
CA CYS A 111 6.98 18.53 -2.09
C CYS A 111 5.64 18.54 -1.35
N LYS A 112 5.06 19.74 -1.14
CA LYS A 112 3.78 19.90 -0.43
C LYS A 112 2.60 20.20 -1.35
N ASN A 113 2.89 20.46 -2.62
CA ASN A 113 1.93 20.84 -3.65
C ASN A 113 2.62 20.69 -5.02
N MET A 114 1.82 20.74 -6.07
CA MET A 114 2.31 20.61 -7.46
C MET A 114 3.26 21.72 -7.90
N ALA A 115 3.26 22.90 -7.26
CA ALA A 115 4.25 23.95 -7.56
C ALA A 115 5.66 23.59 -7.05
N ASP A 116 5.76 22.80 -5.96
CA ASP A 116 7.03 22.28 -5.47
C ASP A 116 7.56 21.17 -6.39
N VAL A 117 6.68 20.29 -6.89
CA VAL A 117 7.02 19.28 -7.91
C VAL A 117 7.52 19.96 -9.18
N ALA A 118 6.77 20.94 -9.68
CA ALA A 118 7.15 21.75 -10.83
C ALA A 118 8.54 22.38 -10.67
N ARG A 119 8.83 22.94 -9.48
CA ARG A 119 10.16 23.49 -9.17
C ARG A 119 11.24 22.42 -9.18
N HIS A 120 10.98 21.27 -8.55
CA HIS A 120 11.93 20.16 -8.50
C HIS A 120 12.28 19.65 -9.90
N LEU A 121 11.29 19.46 -10.77
CA LEU A 121 11.53 19.00 -12.15
C LEU A 121 12.37 20.01 -12.94
N LEU A 122 12.06 21.31 -12.82
CA LEU A 122 12.78 22.37 -13.52
C LEU A 122 14.20 22.59 -12.99
N ASP A 123 14.43 22.45 -11.69
CA ASP A 123 15.77 22.54 -11.12
C ASP A 123 16.70 21.43 -11.64
N ASN A 124 16.13 20.28 -12.01
CA ASN A 124 16.84 19.15 -12.61
C ASN A 124 16.88 19.19 -14.16
N ASP A 125 16.18 20.13 -14.80
CA ASP A 125 16.18 20.29 -16.26
C ASP A 125 17.39 21.15 -16.72
N PRO A 126 18.35 20.59 -17.48
CA PRO A 126 19.55 21.33 -17.90
C PRO A 126 19.26 22.58 -18.74
N ALA A 127 18.17 22.60 -19.50
CA ALA A 127 17.77 23.77 -20.29
C ALA A 127 17.22 24.88 -19.39
N PHE A 128 16.50 24.51 -18.33
CA PHE A 128 16.03 25.47 -17.34
C PHE A 128 17.16 25.97 -16.44
N SER A 129 18.07 25.09 -16.00
CA SER A 129 19.24 25.49 -15.19
C SER A 129 20.20 26.43 -15.93
N ALA A 130 20.16 26.47 -17.26
CA ALA A 130 20.93 27.40 -18.07
C ALA A 130 20.36 28.83 -18.06
N ILE A 131 19.14 29.02 -17.58
CA ILE A 131 18.50 30.33 -17.44
C ILE A 131 19.14 31.08 -16.26
N GLU A 132 19.37 32.37 -16.44
CA GLU A 132 19.87 33.23 -15.36
C GLU A 132 18.89 33.22 -14.17
N GLU A 133 19.37 32.99 -12.95
CA GLU A 133 18.58 32.90 -11.72
C GLU A 133 17.67 34.13 -11.50
N ARG A 134 18.10 35.31 -11.97
CA ARG A 134 17.30 36.53 -11.88
C ARG A 134 16.01 36.47 -12.71
N LEU A 135 15.95 35.61 -13.73
CA LEU A 135 14.79 35.41 -14.58
C LEU A 135 13.91 34.27 -14.09
N THR A 136 14.48 33.22 -13.48
CA THR A 136 13.72 32.06 -12.97
C THR A 136 12.75 32.43 -11.85
N ARG A 137 13.01 33.51 -11.09
CA ARG A 137 12.06 34.05 -10.09
C ARG A 137 10.75 34.61 -10.66
N TYR A 138 10.67 34.83 -11.98
CA TYR A 138 9.45 35.24 -12.66
C TYR A 138 8.70 34.07 -13.30
N PHE A 139 9.24 32.85 -13.17
CA PHE A 139 8.56 31.67 -13.64
C PHE A 139 7.36 31.36 -12.76
N ASP A 140 6.25 31.00 -13.39
CA ASP A 140 5.00 30.69 -12.72
C ASP A 140 4.94 29.18 -12.43
N TYR A 141 5.49 28.80 -11.26
CA TYR A 141 5.51 27.40 -10.82
C TYR A 141 4.11 26.87 -10.49
N GLU A 142 3.17 27.73 -10.11
CA GLU A 142 1.78 27.32 -9.85
C GLU A 142 1.09 26.92 -11.16
N ALA A 143 1.24 27.74 -12.22
CA ALA A 143 0.68 27.41 -13.53
C ALA A 143 1.29 26.14 -14.12
N TYR A 144 2.60 25.93 -13.96
CA TYR A 144 3.24 24.69 -14.43
C TYR A 144 2.85 23.48 -13.59
N GLY A 145 2.76 23.63 -12.26
CA GLY A 145 2.26 22.59 -11.37
C GLY A 145 0.84 22.15 -11.73
N GLN A 146 -0.06 23.09 -11.97
CA GLN A 146 -1.42 22.77 -12.44
C GLN A 146 -1.40 22.03 -13.78
N TYR A 147 -0.53 22.44 -14.71
CA TYR A 147 -0.38 21.73 -15.98
C TYR A 147 0.09 20.27 -15.77
N LEU A 148 1.02 20.03 -14.85
CA LEU A 148 1.46 18.68 -14.51
C LEU A 148 0.31 17.85 -13.95
N ASP A 149 -0.43 18.40 -13.00
CA ASP A 149 -1.59 17.76 -12.38
C ASP A 149 -2.70 17.44 -13.40
N ASP A 150 -2.96 18.36 -14.33
CA ASP A 150 -3.97 18.18 -15.38
C ASP A 150 -3.58 17.13 -16.45
N ASN A 151 -2.29 16.79 -16.57
CA ASN A 151 -1.76 15.95 -17.67
C ASN A 151 -0.97 14.72 -17.21
N GLY A 152 -0.85 14.51 -15.90
CA GLY A 152 -0.20 13.36 -15.30
C GLY A 152 -1.07 12.77 -14.19
N GLU A 153 -0.53 11.79 -13.48
CA GLU A 153 -1.22 11.11 -12.39
C GLU A 153 -0.42 11.35 -11.11
N PHE A 154 -0.95 12.19 -10.22
CA PHE A 154 -0.31 12.57 -8.98
C PHE A 154 -1.23 12.32 -7.78
N ILE A 155 -0.65 11.88 -6.67
CA ILE A 155 -1.35 11.70 -5.39
C ILE A 155 -0.64 12.54 -4.35
N GLU A 156 -1.38 13.44 -3.72
CA GLU A 156 -0.92 14.19 -2.56
C GLU A 156 -1.20 13.39 -1.28
N THR A 157 -0.18 13.20 -0.44
CA THR A 157 -0.28 12.52 0.85
C THR A 157 0.33 13.39 1.96
N ASP A 158 0.18 12.97 3.22
CA ASP A 158 0.82 13.65 4.35
C ASP A 158 2.36 13.56 4.30
N HIS A 159 2.92 12.63 3.51
CA HIS A 159 4.35 12.35 3.42
C HIS A 159 5.00 12.86 2.13
N GLY A 160 4.23 13.47 1.22
CA GLY A 160 4.75 14.07 -0.01
C GLY A 160 3.78 13.99 -1.17
N ILE A 161 4.33 13.98 -2.38
CA ILE A 161 3.56 13.76 -3.61
C ILE A 161 4.13 12.56 -4.34
N TYR A 162 3.26 11.65 -4.75
CA TYR A 162 3.59 10.54 -5.62
C TYR A 162 3.23 10.87 -7.06
N GLU A 163 4.15 10.60 -7.99
CA GLU A 163 3.87 10.53 -9.42
C GLU A 163 3.74 9.06 -9.80
N LEU A 164 2.61 8.72 -10.41
CA LEU A 164 2.24 7.37 -10.79
C LEU A 164 2.65 7.11 -12.26
N PRO A 165 2.88 5.85 -12.63
CA PRO A 165 3.27 5.47 -14.00
C PRO A 165 2.19 5.68 -15.06
#